data_AF-A0A3D2G167-F1
#
_entry.id   AF-A0A3D2G167-F1
#
_cell.length_a   1.000
_cell.length_b   1.000
_cell.length_c   1.000
_cell.angle_alpha   90.00
_cell.angle_beta   90.00
_cell.angle_gamma   90.00
#
_symmetry.space_group_name_H-M   'P 1'
#
loop_
_entity.id
_entity.type
_entity.pdbx_description
1 polymer ?
#
loop_
_entity_poly.entity_id
_entity_poly.type
_entity_poly.pdbx_seq_one_letter_code
_entity_poly.pdbx_strand_id
1 'polypeptide(L)'
;VEINTIRKRLSAVKGGRFARHCAPAHVFAVILSDIVGDPVDMIASGPVSPDSSTCADALAVAEKYALRLSDTARGLLAQETPKTADNVTVRVTGSVRELCAAAAKACRDLGYTPEILTDCEQGVAREVGARLGALARENASC
;
A
#
# COMPACT_ATOMS: atom_id res chain seq x y z
N VAL A 1 5.00 9.11 2.51
CA VAL A 1 4.37 9.37 1.19
C VAL A 1 5.28 10.19 0.26
N GLU A 2 5.88 11.28 0.75
CA GLU A 2 6.70 12.23 -0.03
C GLU A 2 7.80 11.59 -0.91
N ILE A 3 8.52 10.59 -0.39
CA ILE A 3 9.54 9.89 -1.19
C ILE A 3 8.95 9.19 -2.43
N ASN A 4 7.74 8.62 -2.32
CA ASN A 4 7.09 7.95 -3.44
C ASN A 4 6.58 8.97 -4.47
N THR A 5 6.16 10.16 -4.05
CA THR A 5 5.83 11.28 -4.94
C THR A 5 6.98 11.63 -5.89
N ILE A 6 8.22 11.62 -5.37
CA ILE A 6 9.44 11.81 -6.17
C ILE A 6 9.74 10.56 -7.02
N ARG A 7 9.80 9.38 -6.41
CA ARG A 7 10.19 8.12 -7.08
C ARG A 7 9.26 7.74 -8.24
N LYS A 8 7.96 8.02 -8.14
CA LYS A 8 6.99 7.75 -9.22
C LYS A 8 7.31 8.57 -10.47
N ARG A 9 7.65 9.86 -10.32
CA ARG A 9 8.01 10.76 -11.44
C ARG A 9 9.34 10.44 -12.09
N LEU A 10 10.31 9.99 -11.31
CA LEU A 10 11.63 9.59 -11.82
C LEU A 10 11.67 8.16 -12.39
N SER A 11 10.52 7.49 -12.57
CA SER A 11 10.47 6.09 -13.03
C SER A 11 9.59 5.91 -14.27
N ALA A 12 10.07 5.16 -15.26
CA ALA A 12 9.30 4.86 -16.46
C ALA A 12 8.05 3.99 -16.23
N VAL A 13 7.99 3.23 -15.12
CA VAL A 13 6.94 2.21 -14.90
C VAL A 13 6.05 2.46 -13.68
N LYS A 14 6.50 3.26 -12.70
CA LYS A 14 5.73 3.53 -11.47
C LYS A 14 4.61 4.55 -11.70
N GLY A 15 3.72 4.68 -10.72
CA GLY A 15 2.62 5.66 -10.74
C GLY A 15 1.71 5.49 -11.95
N GLY A 16 1.31 4.26 -12.25
CA GLY A 16 0.38 3.91 -13.33
C GLY A 16 1.01 3.83 -14.72
N ARG A 17 2.30 4.15 -14.86
CA ARG A 17 2.94 4.19 -16.19
C ARG A 17 3.04 2.81 -16.81
N PHE A 18 3.28 1.75 -16.04
CA PHE A 18 3.28 0.39 -16.58
C PHE A 18 1.93 0.03 -17.23
N ALA A 19 0.81 0.30 -16.52
CA ALA A 19 -0.52 0.10 -17.09
C ALA A 19 -0.73 0.89 -18.39
N ARG A 20 -0.29 2.15 -18.42
CA ARG A 20 -0.32 2.98 -19.63
C ARG A 20 0.48 2.38 -20.79
N HIS A 21 1.67 1.83 -20.54
CA HIS A 21 2.50 1.20 -21.58
C HIS A 21 1.86 -0.08 -22.14
N CYS A 22 1.06 -0.80 -21.33
CA CYS A 22 0.34 -1.97 -21.79
C CYS A 22 -0.87 -1.64 -22.66
N ALA A 23 -1.40 -0.42 -22.60
CA ALA A 23 -2.58 -0.03 -23.36
C ALA A 23 -2.35 -0.23 -24.88
N PRO A 24 -3.33 -0.77 -25.63
CA PRO A 24 -4.70 -1.06 -25.22
C PRO A 24 -4.91 -2.42 -24.52
N ALA A 25 -3.86 -3.23 -24.33
CA ALA A 25 -3.99 -4.51 -23.63
C ALA A 25 -4.43 -4.30 -22.17
N HIS A 26 -5.27 -5.21 -21.68
CA HIS A 26 -5.77 -5.20 -20.32
C HIS A 26 -4.76 -5.86 -19.35
N VAL A 27 -4.51 -5.22 -18.22
CA VAL A 27 -3.62 -5.71 -17.16
C VAL A 27 -4.46 -6.29 -16.02
N PHE A 28 -4.28 -7.58 -15.74
CA PHE A 28 -4.84 -8.21 -14.55
C PHE A 28 -3.74 -8.35 -13.49
N ALA A 29 -3.80 -7.53 -12.44
CA ALA A 29 -2.79 -7.50 -11.39
C ALA A 29 -3.22 -8.38 -10.20
N VAL A 30 -2.47 -9.44 -9.96
CA VAL A 30 -2.58 -10.28 -8.76
C VAL A 30 -1.54 -9.81 -7.75
N ILE A 31 -1.99 -9.35 -6.58
CA ILE A 31 -1.14 -8.70 -5.58
C ILE A 31 -1.10 -9.53 -4.30
N LEU A 32 0.12 -9.77 -3.82
CA LEU A 32 0.41 -10.18 -2.45
C LEU A 32 0.90 -8.94 -1.69
N SER A 33 0.09 -8.44 -0.77
CA SER A 33 0.35 -7.19 -0.05
C SER A 33 1.15 -7.45 1.23
N ASP A 34 2.22 -6.67 1.41
CA ASP A 34 3.04 -6.59 2.61
C ASP A 34 2.84 -5.25 3.36
N ILE A 35 1.86 -4.45 2.94
CA ILE A 35 1.58 -3.13 3.53
C ILE A 35 0.25 -3.18 4.28
N VAL A 36 0.25 -2.68 5.52
CA VAL A 36 -0.97 -2.54 6.33
C VAL A 36 -2.02 -1.72 5.59
N GLY A 37 -3.24 -2.24 5.51
CA GLY A 37 -4.38 -1.61 4.84
C GLY A 37 -4.43 -1.78 3.31
N ASP A 38 -3.48 -2.52 2.73
CA ASP A 38 -3.42 -2.88 1.31
C ASP A 38 -3.54 -1.70 0.29
N PRO A 39 -2.86 -0.55 0.50
CA PRO A 39 -2.91 0.58 -0.44
C PRO A 39 -2.18 0.27 -1.74
N VAL A 40 -2.94 -0.06 -2.79
CA VAL A 40 -2.43 -0.49 -4.11
C VAL A 40 -1.47 0.52 -4.75
N ASP A 41 -1.66 1.82 -4.51
CA ASP A 41 -0.82 2.89 -5.06
C ASP A 41 0.56 2.99 -4.37
N MET A 42 0.71 2.37 -3.20
CA MET A 42 1.97 2.29 -2.45
C MET A 42 2.68 0.96 -2.68
N ILE A 43 1.94 -0.13 -2.90
CA ILE A 43 2.51 -1.46 -3.20
C ILE A 43 3.31 -1.37 -4.51
N ALA A 44 4.61 -1.72 -4.43
CA ALA A 44 5.58 -1.51 -5.51
C ALA A 44 5.62 -0.07 -6.10
N SER A 45 5.13 0.92 -5.34
CA SER A 45 4.89 2.31 -5.81
C SER A 45 3.87 2.44 -6.94
N GLY A 46 2.87 1.55 -6.97
CA GLY A 46 1.68 1.65 -7.81
C GLY A 46 1.97 1.64 -9.31
N PRO A 47 2.67 0.65 -9.89
CA PRO A 47 2.93 0.60 -11.34
C PRO A 47 1.65 0.51 -12.19
N VAL A 48 0.60 -0.09 -11.62
CA VAL A 48 -0.73 -0.28 -12.23
C VAL A 48 -1.81 0.61 -11.61
N SER A 49 -1.45 1.46 -10.65
CA SER A 49 -2.40 2.33 -9.94
C SER A 49 -2.23 3.78 -10.40
N PRO A 50 -3.33 4.55 -10.54
CA PRO A 50 -3.20 5.99 -10.71
C PRO A 50 -2.44 6.60 -9.53
N ASP A 51 -1.73 7.68 -9.80
CA ASP A 51 -0.97 8.44 -8.81
C ASP A 51 -1.69 9.75 -8.51
N SER A 52 -2.27 9.87 -7.32
CA SER A 52 -3.00 11.06 -6.88
C SER A 52 -2.11 12.28 -6.64
N SER A 53 -0.81 12.09 -6.43
CA SER A 53 0.13 13.20 -6.24
C SER A 53 0.35 13.98 -7.54
N THR A 54 0.66 15.27 -7.43
CA THR A 54 0.84 16.20 -8.56
C THR A 54 2.29 16.64 -8.75
N CYS A 55 2.62 17.21 -9.92
CA CYS A 55 3.92 17.85 -10.12
C CYS A 55 4.22 18.91 -9.05
N ALA A 56 3.21 19.67 -8.62
CA ALA A 56 3.36 20.66 -7.56
C ALA A 56 3.79 20.01 -6.24
N ASP A 57 3.17 18.90 -5.86
CA ASP A 57 3.56 18.14 -4.65
C ASP A 57 5.02 17.67 -4.72
N ALA A 58 5.43 17.17 -5.89
CA ALA A 58 6.80 16.70 -6.09
C ALA A 58 7.84 17.83 -6.00
N LEU A 59 7.54 18.98 -6.59
CA LEU A 59 8.39 20.17 -6.52
C LEU A 59 8.46 20.70 -5.08
N ALA A 60 7.32 20.77 -4.38
CA ALA A 60 7.26 21.18 -2.98
C ALA A 60 8.07 20.25 -2.07
N VAL A 61 8.03 18.93 -2.30
CA VAL A 61 8.89 17.97 -1.57
C VAL A 61 10.37 18.21 -1.89
N ALA A 62 10.72 18.43 -3.16
CA ALA A 62 12.11 18.69 -3.54
C ALA A 62 12.67 19.97 -2.89
N GLU A 63 11.84 21.02 -2.80
CA GLU A 63 12.17 22.27 -2.13
C GLU A 63 12.26 22.10 -0.61
N LYS A 64 11.27 21.48 0.03
CA LYS A 64 11.22 21.21 1.48
C LYS A 64 12.49 20.53 1.99
N TYR A 65 13.04 19.61 1.20
CA TYR A 65 14.25 18.85 1.56
C TYR A 65 15.53 19.39 0.89
N ALA A 66 15.48 20.52 0.19
CA ALA A 66 16.59 21.12 -0.54
C ALA A 66 17.36 20.10 -1.42
N LEU A 67 16.62 19.25 -2.14
CA LEU A 67 17.19 18.17 -2.92
C LEU A 67 18.05 18.72 -4.08
N ARG A 68 19.27 18.21 -4.20
CA ARG A 68 20.16 18.51 -5.32
C ARG A 68 19.77 17.63 -6.51
N LEU A 69 19.01 18.20 -7.44
CA LEU A 69 18.52 17.53 -8.63
C LEU A 69 19.23 18.06 -9.88
N SER A 70 19.58 17.15 -10.80
CA SER A 70 20.00 17.52 -12.15
C SER A 70 18.84 18.15 -12.93
N ASP A 71 19.15 18.87 -14.00
CA ASP A 71 18.13 19.49 -14.85
C ASP A 71 17.17 18.45 -15.44
N THR A 72 17.70 17.27 -15.81
CA THR A 72 16.87 16.13 -16.24
C THR A 72 15.89 15.69 -15.16
N ALA A 73 16.34 15.54 -13.91
CA ALA A 73 15.47 15.14 -12.81
C ALA A 73 14.41 16.20 -12.52
N ARG A 74 14.75 17.50 -12.55
CA ARG A 74 13.78 18.60 -12.41
C ARG A 74 12.75 18.58 -13.54
N GLY A 75 13.20 18.37 -14.78
CA GLY A 75 12.33 18.23 -15.94
C GLY A 75 11.35 17.06 -15.80
N LEU A 76 11.79 15.93 -15.22
CA LEU A 76 10.92 14.79 -14.95
C LEU A 76 9.94 15.04 -13.80
N LEU A 77 10.31 15.84 -12.78
CA LEU A 77 9.37 16.21 -11.71
C LEU A 77 8.22 17.11 -12.20
N ALA A 78 8.46 17.86 -13.27
CA ALA A 78 7.44 18.68 -13.92
C ALA A 78 6.50 17.88 -14.85
N GLN A 79 6.75 16.59 -15.07
CA GLN A 79 5.91 15.73 -15.90
C GLN A 79 4.92 14.93 -15.07
N GLU A 80 3.65 15.02 -15.44
CA GLU A 80 2.59 14.40 -14.66
C GLU A 80 2.55 12.87 -14.81
N THR A 81 2.14 12.20 -13.74
CA THR A 81 1.87 10.75 -13.72
C THR A 81 0.40 10.48 -14.09
N PRO A 82 0.07 9.30 -14.65
CA PRO A 82 -1.32 8.93 -14.91
C PRO A 82 -2.25 9.11 -13.71
N LYS A 83 -3.40 9.75 -13.96
CA LYS A 83 -4.47 9.96 -12.97
C LYS A 83 -5.63 8.98 -13.11
N THR A 84 -5.66 8.23 -14.21
CA THR A 84 -6.59 7.13 -14.47
C THR A 84 -5.82 5.90 -14.90
N ALA A 85 -6.46 4.73 -14.77
CA ALA A 85 -5.92 3.43 -15.16
C ALA A 85 -7.07 2.54 -15.63
N ASP A 86 -7.60 2.84 -16.82
CA ASP A 86 -8.87 2.27 -17.31
C ASP A 86 -8.72 0.84 -17.85
N ASN A 87 -7.49 0.39 -18.10
CA ASN A 87 -7.17 -0.94 -18.63
C ASN A 87 -6.68 -1.91 -17.53
N VAL A 88 -7.04 -1.71 -16.27
CA VAL A 88 -6.51 -2.49 -15.14
C VAL A 88 -7.64 -3.09 -14.31
N THR A 89 -7.51 -4.37 -13.98
CA THR A 89 -8.22 -4.99 -12.86
C THR A 89 -7.21 -5.40 -11.79
N VAL A 90 -7.44 -5.00 -10.55
CA VAL A 90 -6.58 -5.34 -9.41
C VAL A 90 -7.28 -6.36 -8.51
N ARG A 91 -6.56 -7.40 -8.12
CA ARG A 91 -6.97 -8.40 -7.13
C ARG A 91 -5.86 -8.58 -6.11
N VAL A 92 -6.10 -8.14 -4.87
CA VAL A 92 -5.25 -8.54 -3.74
C VAL A 92 -5.68 -9.95 -3.33
N THR A 93 -4.80 -10.92 -3.46
CA THR A 93 -5.08 -12.34 -3.16
C THR A 93 -4.40 -12.83 -1.90
N GLY A 94 -3.54 -12.01 -1.30
CA GLY A 94 -2.98 -12.27 0.01
C GLY A 94 -2.62 -10.96 0.69
N SER A 95 -2.95 -10.87 1.96
CA SER A 95 -2.61 -9.77 2.86
C SER A 95 -2.79 -10.22 4.31
N VAL A 96 -2.52 -9.33 5.26
CA VAL A 96 -2.80 -9.58 6.69
C VAL A 96 -4.28 -9.86 6.90
N ARG A 97 -5.19 -9.21 6.17
CA ARG A 97 -6.63 -9.46 6.23
C ARG A 97 -6.98 -10.89 5.83
N GLU A 98 -6.50 -11.33 4.67
CA GLU A 98 -6.72 -12.70 4.18
C GLU A 98 -6.13 -13.73 5.16
N LEU A 99 -4.97 -13.43 5.75
CA LEU A 99 -4.35 -14.26 6.78
C LEU A 99 -5.23 -14.35 8.05
N CYS A 100 -5.73 -13.22 8.56
CA CYS A 100 -6.63 -13.19 9.71
C CYS A 100 -7.93 -13.95 9.43
N ALA A 101 -8.51 -13.80 8.24
CA ALA A 101 -9.71 -14.55 7.84
C ALA A 101 -9.47 -16.06 7.77
N ALA A 102 -8.32 -16.47 7.22
CA ALA A 102 -7.91 -17.88 7.18
C ALA A 102 -7.67 -18.45 8.58
N ALA A 103 -7.01 -17.70 9.47
CA ALA A 103 -6.79 -18.10 10.86
C ALA A 103 -8.12 -18.23 11.62
N ALA A 104 -9.03 -17.28 11.46
CA ALA A 104 -10.37 -17.37 12.05
C ALA A 104 -11.13 -18.60 11.52
N LYS A 105 -11.02 -18.92 10.23
CA LYS A 105 -11.62 -20.16 9.69
C LYS A 105 -11.03 -21.40 10.37
N ALA A 106 -9.70 -21.49 10.48
CA ALA A 106 -9.04 -22.61 11.14
C ALA A 106 -9.47 -22.75 12.61
N CYS A 107 -9.61 -21.64 13.35
CA CYS A 107 -10.14 -21.64 14.72
C CYS A 107 -11.57 -22.21 14.79
N ARG A 108 -12.45 -21.82 13.86
CA ARG A 108 -13.82 -22.36 13.79
C ARG A 108 -13.84 -23.86 13.50
N ASP A 109 -12.99 -24.32 12.59
CA ASP A 109 -12.87 -25.74 12.26
C ASP A 109 -12.41 -26.58 13.47
N LEU A 110 -11.73 -25.95 14.44
CA LEU A 110 -11.31 -26.54 15.71
C LEU A 110 -12.34 -26.37 16.85
N GLY A 111 -13.48 -25.73 16.60
CA GLY A 111 -14.54 -25.51 17.59
C GLY A 111 -14.38 -24.25 18.45
N TYR A 112 -13.45 -23.35 18.12
CA TYR A 112 -13.33 -22.06 18.78
C TYR A 112 -14.21 -21.00 18.11
N THR A 113 -14.63 -19.99 18.88
CA THR A 113 -15.25 -18.77 18.37
C THR A 113 -14.18 -17.68 18.22
N PRO A 114 -13.64 -17.44 17.02
CA PRO A 114 -12.62 -16.42 16.82
C PRO A 114 -13.23 -15.02 16.74
N GLU A 115 -12.47 -14.04 17.21
CA GLU A 115 -12.74 -12.62 16.98
C GLU A 115 -11.50 -11.98 16.34
N ILE A 116 -11.69 -11.27 15.22
CA ILE A 116 -10.63 -10.49 14.59
C ILE A 116 -10.71 -9.09 15.16
N LEU A 117 -9.79 -8.76 16.08
CA LEU A 117 -9.75 -7.45 16.74
C LEU A 117 -9.34 -6.34 15.77
N THR A 118 -8.34 -6.61 14.93
CA THR A 118 -7.84 -5.72 13.88
C THR A 118 -6.91 -6.48 12.93
N ASP A 119 -6.88 -6.08 11.66
CA ASP A 119 -5.87 -6.47 10.65
C ASP A 119 -4.86 -5.34 10.37
N CYS A 120 -4.93 -4.25 11.15
CA CYS A 120 -4.16 -3.03 10.98
C CYS A 120 -3.39 -2.61 12.25
N GLU A 121 -3.03 -3.58 13.09
CA GLU A 121 -2.32 -3.34 14.35
C GLU A 121 -0.99 -2.61 14.11
N GLN A 122 -0.78 -1.52 14.85
CA GLN A 122 0.43 -0.70 14.78
C GLN A 122 0.79 -0.22 16.17
N GLY A 123 2.08 -0.24 16.50
CA GLY A 123 2.59 0.22 17.78
C GLY A 123 3.87 -0.49 18.18
N VAL A 124 4.35 -0.19 19.39
CA VAL A 124 5.50 -0.88 19.96
C VAL A 124 5.08 -2.29 20.38
N ALA A 125 5.82 -3.30 19.92
CA ALA A 125 5.47 -4.71 20.14
C ALA A 125 5.17 -5.06 21.61
N ARG A 126 5.96 -4.54 22.56
CA ARG A 126 5.76 -4.79 24.00
C ARG A 126 4.44 -4.23 24.53
N GLU A 127 3.99 -3.10 23.99
CA GLU A 127 2.79 -2.40 24.44
C GLU A 127 1.54 -3.07 23.87
N VAL A 128 1.59 -3.45 22.59
CA VAL A 128 0.56 -4.27 21.94
C VAL A 128 0.42 -5.61 22.67
N GLY A 129 1.53 -6.29 22.98
CA GLY A 129 1.51 -7.55 23.71
C GLY A 129 0.89 -7.43 25.11
N ALA A 130 1.22 -6.36 25.84
CA ALA A 130 0.64 -6.10 27.16
C ALA A 130 -0.89 -5.88 27.08
N ARG A 131 -1.36 -5.15 26.07
CA ARG A 131 -2.80 -4.91 25.83
C ARG A 131 -3.54 -6.19 25.45
N LEU A 132 -3.00 -6.98 24.52
CA LEU A 132 -3.59 -8.27 24.12
C LEU A 132 -3.64 -9.24 25.31
N GLY A 133 -2.60 -9.27 26.15
CA GLY A 133 -2.58 -10.09 27.36
C GLY A 133 -3.61 -9.66 28.41
N ALA A 134 -3.91 -8.37 28.52
CA ALA A 134 -4.98 -7.88 29.39
C ALA A 134 -6.36 -8.34 28.90
N LEU A 135 -6.63 -8.20 27.60
CA LEU A 135 -7.87 -8.65 26.98
C LEU A 135 -8.08 -10.17 27.14
N ALA A 136 -7.02 -10.96 26.99
CA ALA A 136 -7.08 -12.41 27.17
C ALA A 136 -7.43 -12.79 28.63
N ARG A 137 -6.88 -12.09 29.62
CA ARG A 137 -7.22 -12.33 31.03
C ARG A 137 -8.67 -11.97 31.35
N GLU A 138 -9.18 -10.88 30.78
CA GLU A 138 -10.56 -10.45 30.96
C GLU A 138 -11.53 -11.48 30.40
N ASN A 139 -11.32 -11.92 29.15
CA ASN A 139 -12.14 -12.96 28.51
C ASN A 139 -12.08 -14.32 29.19
N ALA A 140 -10.97 -14.67 29.85
CA ALA A 140 -10.85 -15.92 30.61
C ALA A 140 -11.50 -15.87 32.00
N SER A 141 -11.82 -14.67 32.50
CA SER A 141 -12.39 -14.44 33.84
C SER A 141 -13.91 -14.27 33.83
N CYS A 142 -14.52 -14.21 32.64
CA CYS A 142 -15.98 -14.19 32.41
C CYS A 142 -16.47 -15.58 31.98
#